data_AF-A0A5C8I5C0-F1
#
_entry.id   AF-A0A5C8I5C0-F1
#
_cell.length_a   1.000
_cell.length_b   1.000
_cell.length_c   1.000
_cell.angle_alpha   90.00
_cell.angle_beta   90.00
_cell.angle_gamma   90.00
#
_symmetry.space_group_name_H-M   'P 1'
#
loop_
_entity.id
_entity.type
_entity.pdbx_description
1 polymer ?
#
loop_
_entity_poly.entity_id
_entity_poly.type
_entity_poly.pdbx_seq_one_letter_code
_entity_poly.pdbx_strand_id
1 'polypeptide(L)'
;MIMPLIPALIAWGIFTAFFIEKGWTPNDQLATIVGPFIHYLLPVLIAYLGGHLVYAVRGGVVGAIATFGVIAGSDYLIAQVNLTLPADNQLGEINMFIGAMIMAPLAAWTMKQLDKLWDGKIKAGFEMLVNMFSAGIWGFVMAIVGFYPLAFLINGLMNVLSTAVNFLVDTGLLPLTSILIEPAKVLFLNNAINHGVLTPLGIQQAADSDTGGSILFLLEANPGPGVGLLLAFTFFGLGAARASAPGAAIIQFFGGIHEVYFPYALMKPTLILALIGGGMTGVTTNLLLGGQLRAPAAPGSILAVLAQVADNRYFAVILSVVLSAAVTFLISAIILRASRKRDLLAEGDAFSAAISKTSANKGKSSAALDALRASDGRDREAVREAEEAVDRLETEEETGGALSGGIVATKQIQNVVFACDAGMGSSAMGASVLRNKFKKAGLTDVTVTNKAIANLDPSADLVITQAQLTDRARKQTPGSIHVSVDNFMNSPKYDEVVELVRDQHDDK
;
A
#
# COMPACT_ATOMS: atom_id res chain seq x y z
N MET A 1 9.00 -5.07 5.92
CA MET A 1 10.37 -4.74 6.35
C MET A 1 10.85 -3.41 5.77
N ILE A 2 10.60 -3.09 4.49
CA ILE A 2 11.20 -1.92 3.84
C ILE A 2 10.33 -0.65 3.83
N MET A 3 9.00 -0.77 3.89
CA MET A 3 8.09 0.39 3.89
C MET A 3 8.41 1.48 4.95
N PRO A 4 8.78 1.14 6.21
CA PRO A 4 9.18 2.17 7.19
C PRO A 4 10.52 2.87 6.86
N LEU A 5 11.26 2.40 5.87
CA LEU A 5 12.56 2.94 5.44
C LEU A 5 12.50 3.81 4.20
N ILE A 6 11.30 4.00 3.64
CA ILE A 6 11.08 4.94 2.53
C ILE A 6 11.69 6.32 2.82
N PRO A 7 11.57 6.91 4.03
CA PRO A 7 12.23 8.19 4.32
C PRO A 7 13.75 8.16 4.16
N ALA A 8 14.42 7.06 4.54
CA ALA A 8 15.86 6.92 4.38
C ALA A 8 16.28 6.76 2.92
N LEU A 9 15.50 6.00 2.13
CA LEU A 9 15.70 5.88 0.68
C LEU A 9 15.49 7.21 -0.05
N ILE A 10 14.47 7.98 0.34
CA ILE A 10 14.22 9.32 -0.19
C ILE A 10 15.38 10.25 0.14
N ALA A 11 15.83 10.28 1.40
CA ALA A 11 16.95 11.12 1.81
C ALA A 11 18.21 10.78 1.01
N TRP A 12 18.55 9.49 0.88
CA TRP A 12 19.65 9.05 0.04
C TRP A 12 19.49 9.49 -1.42
N GLY A 13 18.31 9.27 -2.01
CA GLY A 13 18.02 9.67 -3.39
C GLY A 13 18.11 11.18 -3.63
N ILE A 14 17.82 12.01 -2.63
CA ILE A 14 18.02 13.48 -2.69
C ILE A 14 19.52 13.81 -2.69
N PHE A 15 20.31 13.21 -1.79
CA PHE A 15 21.77 13.41 -1.79
C PHE A 15 22.37 13.02 -3.15
N THR A 16 21.97 11.87 -3.68
CA THR A 16 22.41 11.39 -4.99
C THR A 16 21.98 12.34 -6.11
N ALA A 17 20.73 12.80 -6.12
CA ALA A 17 20.23 13.68 -7.17
C ALA A 17 20.89 15.07 -7.18
N PHE A 18 21.26 15.61 -6.02
CA PHE A 18 21.83 16.95 -5.92
C PHE A 18 23.35 16.96 -6.01
N PHE A 19 24.05 16.14 -5.22
CA PHE A 19 25.45 16.44 -4.87
C PHE A 19 26.50 15.60 -5.57
N ILE A 20 26.15 14.48 -6.20
CA ILE A 20 27.12 13.73 -7.02
C ILE A 20 27.56 14.57 -8.22
N GLU A 21 28.65 14.18 -8.89
CA GLU A 21 29.20 14.89 -10.06
C GLU A 21 28.15 15.14 -11.16
N LYS A 22 27.25 14.18 -11.37
CA LYS A 22 26.12 14.23 -12.33
C LYS A 22 24.80 14.69 -11.69
N GLY A 23 24.88 15.29 -10.50
CA GLY A 23 23.75 15.82 -9.75
C GLY A 23 23.38 17.23 -10.21
N TRP A 24 22.24 17.73 -9.73
CA TRP A 24 21.75 19.07 -10.08
C TRP A 24 22.62 20.21 -9.56
N THR A 25 23.24 20.02 -8.39
CA THR A 25 24.16 21.00 -7.76
C THR A 25 25.36 20.25 -7.17
N PRO A 26 26.30 19.78 -8.01
CA PRO A 26 27.40 18.92 -7.58
C PRO A 26 28.21 19.54 -6.43
N ASN A 27 28.54 18.73 -5.43
CA ASN A 27 29.36 19.14 -4.29
C ASN A 27 30.14 17.94 -3.75
N ASP A 28 31.44 17.90 -3.99
CA ASP A 28 32.31 16.77 -3.65
C ASP A 28 32.26 16.39 -2.17
N GLN A 29 32.18 17.38 -1.26
CA GLN A 29 32.13 17.14 0.18
C GLN A 29 30.82 16.46 0.58
N LEU A 30 29.68 16.94 0.09
CA LEU A 30 28.38 16.34 0.38
C LEU A 30 28.16 15.02 -0.37
N ALA A 31 28.77 14.84 -1.54
CA ALA A 31 28.73 13.59 -2.29
C ALA A 31 29.32 12.42 -1.48
N THR A 32 30.30 12.67 -0.61
CA THR A 32 30.90 11.63 0.25
C THR A 32 29.90 10.93 1.16
N ILE A 33 28.72 11.51 1.40
CA ILE A 33 27.64 10.89 2.20
C ILE A 33 27.01 9.72 1.44
N VAL A 34 26.91 9.79 0.12
CA VAL A 34 26.11 8.88 -0.72
C VAL A 34 26.55 7.42 -0.56
N GLY A 35 27.87 7.17 -0.59
CA GLY A 35 28.46 5.83 -0.46
C GLY A 35 28.19 5.17 0.90
N PRO A 36 28.65 5.75 2.03
CA PRO A 36 28.40 5.18 3.36
C PRO A 36 26.91 5.04 3.70
N PHE A 37 26.06 5.94 3.18
CA PHE A 37 24.62 5.89 3.39
C PHE A 37 24.03 4.63 2.74
N ILE A 38 24.41 4.32 1.49
CA ILE A 38 23.89 3.15 0.79
C ILE A 38 24.52 1.84 1.23
N HIS A 39 25.82 1.86 1.53
CA HIS A 39 26.57 0.66 1.86
C HIS A 39 26.35 0.20 3.31
N TYR A 40 26.30 1.15 4.25
CA TYR A 40 26.14 0.83 5.67
C TYR A 40 24.76 1.18 6.22
N LEU A 41 24.34 2.44 6.11
CA LEU A 41 23.17 2.93 6.85
C LEU A 41 21.89 2.21 6.41
N LEU A 42 21.62 2.12 5.10
CA LEU A 42 20.40 1.50 4.60
C LEU A 42 20.29 0.00 4.95
N PRO A 43 21.30 -0.85 4.67
CA PRO A 43 21.27 -2.26 5.07
C PRO A 43 21.12 -2.45 6.58
N VAL A 44 21.80 -1.64 7.41
CA VAL A 44 21.70 -1.73 8.87
C VAL A 44 20.30 -1.35 9.37
N LEU A 45 19.66 -0.36 8.78
CA LEU A 45 18.28 0.00 9.12
C LEU A 45 17.28 -1.11 8.73
N ILE A 46 17.48 -1.75 7.56
CA ILE A 46 16.71 -2.92 7.14
C ILE A 46 16.89 -4.06 8.13
N ALA A 47 18.14 -4.30 8.53
CA ALA A 47 18.47 -5.34 9.49
C ALA A 47 17.81 -5.09 10.84
N TYR A 48 17.90 -3.87 11.36
CA TYR A 48 17.28 -3.52 12.63
C TYR A 48 15.76 -3.74 12.59
N LEU A 49 15.07 -3.23 11.57
CA LEU A 49 13.62 -3.45 11.45
C LEU A 49 13.27 -4.93 11.23
N GLY A 50 14.06 -5.64 10.44
CA GLY A 50 13.87 -7.05 10.16
C GLY A 50 13.97 -7.91 11.42
N GLY A 51 15.03 -7.70 12.20
CA GLY A 51 15.21 -8.35 13.49
C GLY A 51 14.16 -7.90 14.50
N HIS A 52 13.75 -6.63 14.46
CA HIS A 52 12.73 -6.09 15.36
C HIS A 52 11.36 -6.72 15.17
N LEU A 53 10.99 -7.03 13.95
CA LEU A 53 9.73 -7.74 13.66
C LEU A 53 9.72 -9.17 14.23
N VAL A 54 10.89 -9.81 14.36
CA VAL A 54 11.00 -11.19 14.86
C VAL A 54 11.11 -11.24 16.38
N TYR A 55 11.93 -10.35 16.97
CA TYR A 55 12.24 -10.40 18.39
C TYR A 55 12.47 -9.01 19.03
N ALA A 56 11.64 -8.04 18.64
CA ALA A 56 11.62 -6.69 19.18
C ALA A 56 13.01 -6.02 19.18
N VAL A 57 13.26 -5.05 20.07
CA VAL A 57 14.51 -4.27 20.09
C VAL A 57 15.75 -5.18 20.10
N ARG A 58 15.69 -6.26 20.87
CA ARG A 58 16.81 -7.21 21.01
C ARG A 58 17.12 -7.93 19.69
N GLY A 59 16.09 -8.41 19.00
CA GLY A 59 16.23 -8.96 17.65
C GLY A 59 16.78 -7.93 16.67
N GLY A 60 16.35 -6.67 16.77
CA GLY A 60 16.85 -5.59 15.93
C GLY A 60 18.34 -5.33 16.11
N VAL A 61 18.81 -5.25 17.36
CA VAL A 61 20.25 -5.05 17.66
C VAL A 61 21.09 -6.23 17.17
N VAL A 62 20.68 -7.46 17.49
CA VAL A 62 21.41 -8.67 17.04
C VAL A 62 21.42 -8.78 15.52
N GLY A 63 20.29 -8.49 14.86
CA GLY A 63 20.19 -8.48 13.41
C GLY A 63 21.08 -7.44 12.75
N ALA A 64 21.20 -6.24 13.34
CA ALA A 64 22.10 -5.19 12.88
C ALA A 64 23.57 -5.61 12.97
N ILE A 65 24.01 -6.15 14.11
CA ILE A 65 25.38 -6.66 14.31
C ILE A 65 25.69 -7.77 13.30
N ALA A 66 24.78 -8.73 13.16
CA ALA A 66 24.92 -9.85 12.24
C ALA A 66 25.06 -9.38 10.78
N THR A 67 24.25 -8.39 10.37
CA THR A 67 24.29 -7.81 9.02
C THR A 67 25.58 -7.05 8.76
N PHE A 68 26.13 -6.37 9.77
CA PHE A 68 27.43 -5.73 9.63
C PHE A 68 28.53 -6.75 9.31
N GLY A 69 28.44 -7.95 9.87
CA GLY A 69 29.28 -9.09 9.48
C GLY A 69 29.13 -9.47 8.01
N VAL A 70 27.91 -9.48 7.46
CA VAL A 70 27.65 -9.75 6.04
C VAL A 70 28.25 -8.68 5.12
N ILE A 71 28.10 -7.40 5.49
CA ILE A 71 28.70 -6.28 4.74
C ILE A 71 30.22 -6.45 4.70
N ALA A 72 30.86 -6.56 5.87
CA ALA A 72 32.32 -6.72 5.96
C ALA A 72 32.84 -7.97 5.24
N GLY A 73 32.08 -9.08 5.29
CA GLY A 73 32.41 -10.29 4.55
C GLY A 73 32.34 -10.09 3.03
N SER A 74 31.37 -9.31 2.57
CA SER A 74 31.27 -8.93 1.15
C SER A 74 32.44 -8.08 0.72
N ASP A 75 32.76 -7.04 1.50
CA ASP A 75 33.84 -6.11 1.19
C ASP A 75 35.17 -6.85 1.13
N TYR A 76 35.37 -7.81 2.05
CA TYR A 76 36.52 -8.70 2.03
C TYR A 76 36.57 -9.53 0.74
N LEU A 77 35.47 -10.19 0.35
CA LEU A 77 35.42 -11.00 -0.88
C LEU A 77 35.71 -10.16 -2.13
N ILE A 78 35.10 -8.98 -2.25
CA ILE A 78 35.34 -8.06 -3.36
C ILE A 78 36.79 -7.60 -3.37
N ALA A 79 37.36 -7.24 -2.22
CA ALA A 79 38.76 -6.87 -2.13
C ALA A 79 39.68 -8.01 -2.61
N GLN A 80 39.38 -9.28 -2.25
CA GLN A 80 40.14 -10.43 -2.75
C GLN A 80 40.06 -10.58 -4.28
N VAL A 81 38.89 -10.35 -4.88
CA VAL A 81 38.72 -10.38 -6.34
C VAL A 81 39.47 -9.22 -7.00
N ASN A 82 39.40 -8.01 -6.43
CA ASN A 82 40.07 -6.83 -6.94
C ASN A 82 41.60 -6.94 -6.94
N LEU A 83 42.18 -7.74 -6.02
CA LEU A 83 43.62 -8.05 -6.05
C LEU A 83 44.03 -8.81 -7.32
N THR A 84 43.11 -9.53 -7.96
CA THR A 84 43.36 -10.27 -9.20
C THR A 84 43.02 -9.49 -10.46
N LEU A 85 42.33 -8.35 -10.32
CA LEU A 85 41.88 -7.54 -11.43
C LEU A 85 42.85 -6.38 -11.72
N PRO A 86 42.95 -5.93 -12.98
CA PRO A 86 43.66 -4.71 -13.32
C PRO A 86 43.14 -3.49 -12.54
N ALA A 87 44.01 -2.52 -12.27
CA ALA A 87 43.66 -1.33 -11.48
C ALA A 87 42.56 -0.46 -12.11
N ASP A 88 42.44 -0.52 -13.43
CA ASP A 88 41.42 0.14 -14.25
C ASP A 88 40.09 -0.63 -14.32
N ASN A 89 40.00 -1.82 -13.70
CA ASN A 89 38.81 -2.67 -13.74
C ASN A 89 38.51 -3.31 -12.38
N GLN A 90 38.59 -2.52 -11.31
CA GLN A 90 38.20 -2.98 -9.98
C GLN A 90 36.68 -2.97 -9.82
N LEU A 91 36.16 -3.99 -9.16
CA LEU A 91 34.75 -4.09 -8.77
C LEU A 91 34.44 -3.11 -7.64
N GLY A 92 33.27 -2.48 -7.73
CA GLY A 92 32.70 -1.68 -6.64
C GLY A 92 32.17 -2.54 -5.49
N GLU A 93 31.71 -1.87 -4.44
CA GLU A 93 31.11 -2.51 -3.27
C GLU A 93 29.73 -3.10 -3.58
N ILE A 94 29.39 -4.20 -2.89
CA ILE A 94 28.06 -4.82 -3.00
C ILE A 94 27.23 -4.42 -1.79
N ASN A 95 26.22 -3.58 -2.02
CA ASN A 95 25.30 -3.13 -0.98
C ASN A 95 24.42 -4.30 -0.49
N MET A 96 24.57 -4.68 0.78
CA MET A 96 23.98 -5.92 1.33
C MET A 96 22.50 -5.82 1.75
N PHE A 97 21.65 -5.31 0.86
CA PHE A 97 20.18 -5.26 1.06
C PHE A 97 19.57 -6.65 1.26
N ILE A 98 19.86 -7.60 0.34
CA ILE A 98 19.38 -8.99 0.43
C ILE A 98 19.99 -9.69 1.63
N GLY A 99 21.29 -9.47 1.86
CA GLY A 99 22.01 -9.96 3.03
C GLY A 99 21.31 -9.55 4.33
N ALA A 100 20.95 -8.27 4.48
CA ALA A 100 20.22 -7.76 5.63
C ALA A 100 18.83 -8.39 5.79
N MET A 101 18.08 -8.54 4.68
CA MET A 101 16.72 -9.11 4.70
C MET A 101 16.70 -10.58 5.13
N ILE A 102 17.74 -11.34 4.82
CA ILE A 102 17.85 -12.75 5.21
C ILE A 102 18.48 -12.89 6.59
N MET A 103 19.61 -12.22 6.81
CA MET A 103 20.42 -12.41 8.00
C MET A 103 19.72 -11.92 9.27
N ALA A 104 19.08 -10.75 9.21
CA ALA A 104 18.56 -10.14 10.43
C ALA A 104 17.36 -10.89 11.03
N PRO A 105 16.34 -11.34 10.25
CA PRO A 105 15.30 -12.21 10.78
C PRO A 105 15.84 -13.54 11.30
N LEU A 106 16.83 -14.12 10.61
CA LEU A 106 17.45 -15.37 11.03
C LEU A 106 18.18 -15.21 12.36
N ALA A 107 19.02 -14.17 12.50
CA ALA A 107 19.76 -13.87 13.72
C ALA A 107 18.85 -13.56 14.89
N ALA A 108 17.76 -12.81 14.66
CA ALA A 108 16.76 -12.53 15.68
C ALA A 108 15.96 -13.78 16.08
N TRP A 109 15.65 -14.65 15.12
CA TRP A 109 14.95 -15.92 15.38
C TRP A 109 15.83 -16.87 16.19
N THR A 110 17.10 -17.05 15.82
CA THR A 110 18.03 -17.89 16.60
C THR A 110 18.28 -17.31 17.99
N MET A 111 18.37 -16.00 18.13
CA MET A 111 18.44 -15.33 19.44
C MET A 111 17.21 -15.65 20.29
N LYS A 112 16.01 -15.59 19.71
CA LYS A 112 14.77 -15.94 20.39
C LYS A 112 14.75 -17.39 20.86
N GLN A 113 15.35 -18.32 20.11
CA GLN A 113 15.47 -19.71 20.55
C GLN A 113 16.51 -19.86 21.66
N LEU A 114 17.63 -19.14 21.58
CA LEU A 114 18.68 -19.15 22.58
C LEU A 114 18.15 -18.68 23.94
N ASP A 115 17.35 -17.61 23.96
CA ASP A 115 16.78 -17.07 25.20
C ASP A 115 15.81 -18.01 25.91
N LYS A 116 15.08 -18.84 25.16
CA LYS A 116 14.19 -19.85 25.76
C LYS A 116 14.92 -20.86 26.65
N LEU A 117 16.23 -21.05 26.47
CA LEU A 117 17.00 -22.03 27.25
C LEU A 117 17.11 -21.63 28.74
N TRP A 118 17.10 -20.33 29.02
CA TRP A 118 17.28 -19.75 30.35
C TRP A 118 16.14 -18.85 30.81
N ASP A 119 15.05 -18.78 30.06
CA ASP A 119 13.83 -18.07 30.45
C ASP A 119 13.31 -18.61 31.80
N GLY A 120 12.99 -17.69 32.72
CA GLY A 120 12.58 -17.99 34.09
C GLY A 120 13.66 -18.64 34.99
N LYS A 121 14.88 -18.86 34.51
CA LYS A 121 15.99 -19.47 35.29
C LYS A 121 16.98 -18.44 35.81
N ILE A 122 16.90 -17.20 35.34
CA ILE A 122 17.82 -16.12 35.72
C ILE A 122 17.32 -15.49 37.02
N LYS A 123 18.23 -15.29 37.97
CA LYS A 123 17.91 -14.61 39.24
C LYS A 123 17.51 -13.16 38.98
N ALA A 124 16.50 -12.69 39.71
CA ALA A 124 16.09 -11.30 39.69
C ALA A 124 17.28 -10.36 39.91
N GLY A 125 17.38 -9.30 39.11
CA GLY A 125 18.51 -8.35 39.10
C GLY A 125 19.66 -8.71 38.15
N PHE A 126 19.83 -9.99 37.78
CA PHE A 126 20.82 -10.42 36.77
C PHE A 126 20.25 -10.51 35.35
N GLU A 127 18.93 -10.45 35.19
CA GLU A 127 18.24 -10.59 33.91
C GLU A 127 18.76 -9.60 32.86
N MET A 128 18.89 -8.32 33.21
CA MET A 128 19.38 -7.32 32.26
C MET A 128 20.83 -7.60 31.83
N LEU A 129 21.68 -8.05 32.76
CA LEU A 129 23.07 -8.38 32.48
C LEU A 129 23.15 -9.59 31.54
N VAL A 130 22.47 -10.68 31.87
CA VAL A 130 22.42 -11.87 31.02
C VAL A 130 21.82 -11.52 29.66
N ASN A 131 20.78 -10.70 29.61
CA ASN A 131 20.12 -10.31 28.37
C ASN A 131 21.03 -9.50 27.43
N MET A 132 21.76 -8.53 27.96
CA MET A 132 22.70 -7.72 27.17
C MET A 132 23.93 -8.53 26.73
N PHE A 133 24.54 -9.30 27.64
CA PHE A 133 25.73 -10.09 27.31
C PHE A 133 25.43 -11.21 26.31
N SER A 134 24.33 -11.95 26.49
CA SER A 134 23.95 -13.00 25.54
C SER A 134 23.60 -12.43 24.17
N ALA A 135 22.92 -11.28 24.09
CA ALA A 135 22.66 -10.60 22.83
C ALA A 135 23.96 -10.16 22.13
N GLY A 136 24.92 -9.62 22.90
CA GLY A 136 26.23 -9.23 22.37
C GLY A 136 27.04 -10.43 21.86
N ILE A 137 27.15 -11.49 22.66
CA ILE A 137 27.88 -12.72 22.29
C ILE A 137 27.23 -13.40 21.10
N TRP A 138 25.90 -13.51 21.09
CA TRP A 138 25.20 -14.12 19.96
C TRP A 138 25.26 -13.24 18.71
N GLY A 139 25.19 -11.92 18.86
CA GLY A 139 25.45 -10.97 17.78
C GLY A 139 26.83 -11.17 17.16
N PHE A 140 27.87 -11.35 17.99
CA PHE A 140 29.23 -11.67 17.54
C PHE A 140 29.28 -12.98 16.75
N VAL A 141 28.68 -14.06 17.26
CA VAL A 141 28.62 -15.35 16.55
C VAL A 141 27.91 -15.19 15.21
N MET A 142 26.76 -14.51 15.20
CA MET A 142 26.00 -14.28 13.99
C MET A 142 26.74 -13.35 13.02
N ALA A 143 27.57 -12.41 13.48
CA ALA A 143 28.42 -11.61 12.59
C ALA A 143 29.47 -12.47 11.88
N ILE A 144 30.07 -13.46 12.55
CA ILE A 144 31.00 -14.41 11.92
C ILE A 144 30.26 -15.28 10.88
N VAL A 145 29.05 -15.74 11.21
CA VAL A 145 28.17 -16.45 10.25
C VAL A 145 27.77 -15.55 9.09
N GLY A 146 27.53 -14.26 9.34
CA GLY A 146 27.28 -13.28 8.29
C GLY A 146 28.49 -13.15 7.35
N PHE A 147 29.68 -13.04 7.94
CA PHE A 147 30.93 -12.78 7.23
C PHE A 147 31.36 -13.91 6.31
N TYR A 148 31.38 -15.16 6.78
CA TYR A 148 31.92 -16.27 5.98
C TYR A 148 30.85 -16.91 5.08
N PRO A 149 29.89 -17.70 5.61
CA PRO A 149 28.99 -18.45 4.75
C PRO A 149 27.97 -17.56 4.04
N LEU A 150 27.40 -16.56 4.71
CA LEU A 150 26.32 -15.80 4.11
C LEU A 150 26.82 -14.79 3.08
N ALA A 151 27.90 -14.05 3.34
CA ALA A 151 28.47 -13.14 2.36
C ALA A 151 28.83 -13.88 1.06
N PHE A 152 29.47 -15.05 1.15
CA PHE A 152 29.78 -15.88 -0.03
C PHE A 152 28.53 -16.25 -0.82
N LEU A 153 27.49 -16.73 -0.13
CA LEU A 153 26.23 -17.13 -0.77
C LEU A 153 25.54 -15.95 -1.48
N ILE A 154 25.46 -14.80 -0.81
CA ILE A 154 24.77 -13.62 -1.36
C ILE A 154 25.55 -13.01 -2.52
N ASN A 155 26.88 -12.93 -2.44
CA ASN A 155 27.73 -12.48 -3.54
C ASN A 155 27.56 -13.38 -4.77
N GLY A 156 27.57 -14.71 -4.57
CA GLY A 156 27.34 -15.67 -5.66
C GLY A 156 25.96 -15.50 -6.31
N LEU A 157 24.91 -15.34 -5.50
CA LEU A 157 23.56 -15.08 -5.99
C LEU A 157 23.48 -13.77 -6.78
N MET A 158 24.06 -12.69 -6.26
CA MET A 158 24.06 -11.38 -6.92
C MET A 158 24.79 -11.42 -8.27
N ASN A 159 25.90 -12.15 -8.36
CA ASN A 159 26.62 -12.33 -9.63
C ASN A 159 25.75 -13.05 -10.67
N VAL A 160 25.05 -14.12 -10.27
CA VAL A 160 24.12 -14.85 -11.16
C VAL A 160 22.98 -13.94 -11.63
N LEU A 161 22.38 -13.18 -10.71
CA LEU A 161 21.27 -12.26 -11.03
C LEU A 161 21.74 -11.12 -11.94
N SER A 162 22.90 -10.52 -11.66
CA SER A 162 23.50 -9.47 -12.48
C SER A 162 23.79 -9.98 -13.90
N THR A 163 24.40 -11.16 -14.00
CA THR A 163 24.68 -11.82 -15.30
C THR A 163 23.39 -12.07 -16.09
N ALA A 164 22.34 -12.57 -15.44
CA ALA A 164 21.06 -12.82 -16.08
C ALA A 164 20.39 -11.53 -16.56
N VAL A 165 20.45 -10.46 -15.77
CA VAL A 165 19.90 -9.16 -16.16
C VAL A 165 20.69 -8.55 -17.32
N ASN A 166 22.02 -8.58 -17.26
CA ASN A 166 22.88 -8.09 -18.35
C ASN A 166 22.59 -8.85 -19.65
N PHE A 167 22.45 -10.19 -19.59
CA PHE A 167 22.02 -10.98 -20.74
C PHE A 167 20.68 -10.51 -21.33
N LEU A 168 19.68 -10.20 -20.49
CA LEU A 168 18.39 -9.69 -20.96
C LEU A 168 18.49 -8.30 -21.60
N VAL A 169 19.37 -7.44 -21.09
CA VAL A 169 19.64 -6.12 -21.67
C VAL A 169 20.32 -6.28 -23.03
N ASP A 170 21.42 -7.05 -23.10
CA ASP A 170 22.25 -7.22 -24.29
C ASP A 170 21.51 -7.92 -25.43
N THR A 171 20.62 -8.86 -25.11
CA THR A 171 19.79 -9.57 -26.10
C THR A 171 18.51 -8.82 -26.49
N GLY A 172 18.24 -7.67 -25.87
CA GLY A 172 17.01 -6.91 -26.10
C GLY A 172 15.74 -7.55 -25.50
N LEU A 173 15.90 -8.57 -24.67
CA LEU A 173 14.81 -9.36 -24.07
C LEU A 173 14.30 -8.80 -22.74
N LEU A 174 14.88 -7.72 -22.23
CA LEU A 174 14.45 -7.04 -21.02
C LEU A 174 12.93 -6.77 -20.94
N PRO A 175 12.22 -6.42 -22.04
CA PRO A 175 10.76 -6.27 -21.99
C PRO A 175 10.01 -7.51 -21.48
N LEU A 176 10.53 -8.72 -21.71
CA LEU A 176 9.89 -9.96 -21.25
C LEU A 176 9.82 -10.06 -19.72
N THR A 177 10.63 -9.30 -18.98
CA THR A 177 10.53 -9.22 -17.52
C THR A 177 9.16 -8.78 -17.04
N SER A 178 8.41 -7.99 -17.83
CA SER A 178 7.05 -7.57 -17.52
C SER A 178 6.06 -8.73 -17.37
N ILE A 179 6.32 -9.88 -18.00
CA ILE A 179 5.51 -11.10 -17.84
C ILE A 179 5.53 -11.59 -16.40
N LEU A 180 6.65 -11.38 -15.69
CA LEU A 180 6.80 -11.75 -14.28
C LEU A 180 6.46 -10.59 -13.35
N ILE A 181 6.92 -9.38 -13.69
CA ILE A 181 6.80 -8.19 -12.82
C ILE A 181 5.34 -7.77 -12.67
N GLU A 182 4.58 -7.64 -13.76
CA GLU A 182 3.21 -7.09 -13.69
C GLU A 182 2.23 -7.97 -12.89
N PRO A 183 2.18 -9.32 -13.08
CA PRO A 183 1.38 -10.18 -12.21
C PRO A 183 1.85 -10.14 -10.76
N ALA A 184 3.17 -10.15 -10.53
CA ALA A 184 3.74 -10.11 -9.19
C ALA A 184 3.38 -8.79 -8.46
N LYS A 185 3.32 -7.66 -9.17
CA LYS A 185 2.86 -6.38 -8.61
C LYS A 185 1.43 -6.48 -8.10
N VAL A 186 0.51 -6.96 -8.93
CA VAL A 186 -0.90 -7.14 -8.57
C VAL A 186 -1.09 -8.11 -7.40
N LEU A 187 -0.17 -9.08 -7.27
CA LEU A 187 -0.11 -10.04 -6.15
C LEU A 187 0.69 -9.53 -4.95
N PHE A 188 1.05 -8.24 -4.88
CA PHE A 188 1.78 -7.61 -3.77
C PHE A 188 3.20 -8.12 -3.54
N LEU A 189 3.79 -8.74 -4.55
CA LEU A 189 5.19 -9.17 -4.55
C LEU A 189 6.13 -8.07 -5.09
N ASN A 190 5.60 -6.88 -5.39
CA ASN A 190 6.39 -5.75 -5.89
C ASN A 190 7.52 -5.33 -4.94
N ASN A 191 7.28 -5.35 -3.63
CA ASN A 191 8.32 -5.02 -2.65
C ASN A 191 9.50 -6.00 -2.69
N ALA A 192 9.22 -7.29 -2.91
CA ALA A 192 10.25 -8.32 -2.98
C ALA A 192 11.07 -8.21 -4.28
N ILE A 193 10.40 -7.92 -5.40
CA ILE A 193 11.07 -7.73 -6.69
C ILE A 193 11.87 -6.42 -6.70
N ASN A 194 11.21 -5.31 -6.37
CA ASN A 194 11.82 -3.99 -6.47
C ASN A 194 12.96 -3.85 -5.46
N HIS A 195 12.69 -3.99 -4.17
CA HIS A 195 13.73 -3.76 -3.17
C HIS A 195 14.64 -4.97 -2.92
N GLY A 196 14.20 -6.17 -3.28
CA GLY A 196 15.00 -7.37 -3.14
C GLY A 196 15.94 -7.63 -4.31
N VAL A 197 15.61 -7.21 -5.54
CA VAL A 197 16.43 -7.54 -6.71
C VAL A 197 16.74 -6.31 -7.55
N LEU A 198 15.73 -5.58 -8.03
CA LEU A 198 15.91 -4.52 -9.02
C LEU A 198 16.64 -3.29 -8.47
N THR A 199 16.31 -2.86 -7.26
CA THR A 199 16.93 -1.70 -6.62
C THR A 199 18.42 -1.96 -6.37
N PRO A 200 18.85 -3.05 -5.68
CA PRO A 200 20.27 -3.33 -5.49
C PRO A 200 21.06 -3.43 -6.80
N LEU A 201 20.53 -4.14 -7.81
CA LEU A 201 21.18 -4.26 -9.12
C LEU A 201 21.22 -2.91 -9.86
N GLY A 202 20.15 -2.13 -9.79
CA GLY A 202 20.09 -0.82 -10.43
C GLY A 202 21.05 0.19 -9.78
N ILE A 203 21.26 0.10 -8.47
CA ILE A 203 22.25 0.91 -7.75
C ILE A 203 23.66 0.57 -8.23
N GLN A 204 23.99 -0.73 -8.30
CA GLN A 204 25.29 -1.18 -8.79
C GLN A 204 25.51 -0.70 -10.23
N GLN A 205 24.54 -0.95 -11.11
CA GLN A 205 24.60 -0.52 -12.49
C GLN A 205 24.72 1.01 -12.63
N ALA A 206 24.01 1.78 -11.82
CA ALA A 206 24.09 3.24 -11.83
C ALA A 206 25.48 3.73 -11.40
N ALA A 207 26.08 3.11 -10.38
CA ALA A 207 27.43 3.43 -9.91
C ALA A 207 28.51 3.13 -10.96
N ASP A 208 28.37 2.02 -11.69
CA ASP A 208 29.34 1.58 -12.70
C ASP A 208 29.12 2.23 -14.08
N SER A 209 28.02 2.97 -14.27
CA SER A 209 27.65 3.56 -15.57
C SER A 209 28.20 4.98 -15.79
N ASP A 210 28.68 5.24 -17.00
CA ASP A 210 29.03 6.59 -17.48
C ASP A 210 27.84 7.56 -17.47
N THR A 211 26.60 7.07 -17.35
CA THR A 211 25.39 7.90 -17.25
C THR A 211 24.93 8.15 -15.81
N GLY A 212 25.47 7.42 -14.83
CA GLY A 212 25.05 7.53 -13.43
C GLY A 212 23.61 7.05 -13.17
N GLY A 213 23.09 6.15 -14.01
CA GLY A 213 21.69 5.73 -13.95
C GLY A 213 21.41 4.34 -14.49
N SER A 214 20.27 3.77 -14.08
CA SER A 214 19.86 2.42 -14.46
C SER A 214 18.42 2.40 -14.98
N ILE A 215 18.20 1.58 -16.01
CA ILE A 215 16.87 1.24 -16.53
C ILE A 215 16.08 0.38 -15.53
N LEU A 216 16.76 -0.37 -14.66
CA LEU A 216 16.11 -1.29 -13.69
C LEU A 216 15.22 -0.56 -12.69
N PHE A 217 15.50 0.72 -12.42
CA PHE A 217 14.64 1.55 -11.60
C PHE A 217 13.28 1.87 -12.23
N LEU A 218 13.16 1.76 -13.56
CA LEU A 218 11.90 2.02 -14.30
C LEU A 218 11.02 0.78 -14.43
N LEU A 219 11.58 -0.42 -14.30
CA LEU A 219 10.88 -1.69 -14.54
C LEU A 219 9.64 -1.87 -13.65
N GLU A 220 9.69 -1.37 -12.41
CA GLU A 220 8.53 -1.40 -11.50
C GLU A 220 7.90 -0.02 -11.30
N ALA A 221 8.70 1.05 -11.30
CA ALA A 221 8.25 2.39 -10.94
C ALA A 221 7.39 3.08 -12.01
N ASN A 222 7.42 2.61 -13.27
CA ASN A 222 6.65 3.22 -14.36
C ASN A 222 5.15 3.27 -14.02
N PRO A 223 4.53 4.46 -13.87
CA PRO A 223 3.12 4.58 -13.52
C PRO A 223 2.18 4.38 -14.73
N GLY A 224 2.72 4.29 -15.95
CA GLY A 224 1.99 4.20 -17.21
C GLY A 224 0.98 3.05 -17.28
N PRO A 225 1.37 1.79 -16.99
CA PRO A 225 0.43 0.67 -17.06
C PRO A 225 -0.78 0.84 -16.12
N GLY A 226 -0.52 1.28 -14.87
CA GLY A 226 -1.58 1.52 -13.88
C GLY A 226 -2.57 2.60 -14.31
N VAL A 227 -2.08 3.76 -14.76
CA VAL A 227 -2.95 4.86 -15.19
C VAL A 227 -3.73 4.49 -16.46
N GLY A 228 -3.11 3.75 -17.40
CA GLY A 228 -3.79 3.27 -18.60
C GLY A 228 -4.98 2.36 -18.28
N LEU A 229 -4.81 1.45 -17.32
CA LEU A 229 -5.89 0.58 -16.84
C LEU A 229 -7.04 1.40 -16.22
N LEU A 230 -6.72 2.36 -15.36
CA LEU A 230 -7.71 3.18 -14.66
C LEU A 230 -8.46 4.13 -15.61
N LEU A 231 -7.79 4.67 -16.62
CA LEU A 231 -8.45 5.42 -17.69
C LEU A 231 -9.40 4.52 -18.48
N ALA A 232 -9.04 3.26 -18.75
CA ALA A 232 -9.94 2.33 -19.43
C ALA A 232 -11.22 2.07 -18.60
N PHE A 233 -11.10 1.94 -17.27
CA PHE A 233 -12.26 1.84 -16.39
C PHE A 233 -13.09 3.12 -16.31
N THR A 234 -12.46 4.29 -16.38
CA THR A 234 -13.16 5.58 -16.39
C THR A 234 -14.15 5.67 -17.58
N PHE A 235 -13.72 5.22 -18.77
CA PHE A 235 -14.53 5.32 -19.98
C PHE A 235 -15.40 4.09 -20.26
N PHE A 236 -14.89 2.88 -19.95
CA PHE A 236 -15.52 1.61 -20.34
C PHE A 236 -15.87 0.68 -19.17
N GLY A 237 -15.55 1.06 -17.94
CA GLY A 237 -15.95 0.33 -16.75
C GLY A 237 -17.46 0.38 -16.50
N LEU A 238 -17.91 -0.36 -15.49
CA LEU A 238 -19.30 -0.40 -15.06
C LEU A 238 -19.38 -0.14 -13.54
N GLY A 239 -20.52 0.40 -13.09
CA GLY A 239 -20.83 0.63 -11.68
C GLY A 239 -19.74 1.37 -10.90
N ALA A 240 -19.51 0.92 -9.67
CA ALA A 240 -18.56 1.49 -8.73
C ALA A 240 -17.11 1.53 -9.25
N ALA A 241 -16.70 0.54 -10.04
CA ALA A 241 -15.38 0.53 -10.65
C ALA A 241 -15.22 1.70 -11.65
N ARG A 242 -16.28 2.07 -12.40
CA ARG A 242 -16.22 3.24 -13.29
C ARG A 242 -16.15 4.55 -12.51
N ALA A 243 -16.99 4.69 -11.48
CA ALA A 243 -17.09 5.93 -10.71
C ALA A 243 -15.82 6.24 -9.91
N SER A 244 -15.16 5.20 -9.38
CA SER A 244 -13.97 5.35 -8.53
C SER A 244 -12.64 5.42 -9.31
N ALA A 245 -12.62 4.98 -10.58
CA ALA A 245 -11.40 4.93 -11.38
C ALA A 245 -10.70 6.29 -11.62
N PRO A 246 -11.39 7.42 -11.88
CA PRO A 246 -10.74 8.71 -12.07
C PRO A 246 -9.97 9.17 -10.82
N GLY A 247 -10.57 9.01 -9.63
CA GLY A 247 -9.92 9.34 -8.37
C GLY A 247 -8.70 8.46 -8.10
N ALA A 248 -8.84 7.15 -8.35
CA ALA A 248 -7.74 6.20 -8.25
C ALA A 248 -6.58 6.56 -9.21
N ALA A 249 -6.88 7.04 -10.42
CA ALA A 249 -5.87 7.41 -11.42
C ALA A 249 -4.98 8.56 -10.93
N ILE A 250 -5.59 9.57 -10.30
CA ILE A 250 -4.85 10.71 -9.73
C ILE A 250 -3.95 10.23 -8.58
N ILE A 251 -4.50 9.43 -7.66
CA ILE A 251 -3.76 8.92 -6.49
C ILE A 251 -2.59 8.03 -6.94
N GLN A 252 -2.81 7.18 -7.94
CA GLN A 252 -1.78 6.30 -8.47
C GLN A 252 -0.68 7.09 -9.19
N PHE A 253 -1.07 7.98 -10.11
CA PHE A 253 -0.12 8.64 -11.00
C PHE A 253 0.69 9.71 -10.28
N PHE A 254 0.05 10.59 -9.51
CA PHE A 254 0.72 11.68 -8.79
C PHE A 254 1.14 11.28 -7.37
N GLY A 255 0.34 10.46 -6.68
CA GLY A 255 0.66 9.99 -5.34
C GLY A 255 1.61 8.80 -5.33
N GLY A 256 1.73 8.04 -6.43
CA GLY A 256 2.63 6.90 -6.53
C GLY A 256 2.17 5.68 -5.73
N ILE A 257 0.89 5.64 -5.34
CA ILE A 257 0.29 4.50 -4.63
C ILE A 257 -0.23 3.53 -5.67
N HIS A 258 0.62 2.61 -6.13
CA HIS A 258 0.28 1.66 -7.19
C HIS A 258 -0.79 0.65 -6.75
N GLU A 259 -0.97 0.44 -5.46
CA GLU A 259 -1.92 -0.57 -4.96
C GLU A 259 -3.39 -0.20 -5.18
N VAL A 260 -3.70 1.06 -5.50
CA VAL A 260 -5.07 1.49 -5.77
C VAL A 260 -5.62 0.96 -7.09
N TYR A 261 -4.77 0.56 -8.06
CA TYR A 261 -5.23 -0.04 -9.30
C TYR A 261 -5.35 -1.56 -9.24
N PHE A 262 -4.77 -2.21 -8.23
CA PHE A 262 -4.77 -3.69 -8.14
C PHE A 262 -6.18 -4.31 -8.05
N PRO A 263 -7.16 -3.73 -7.31
CA PRO A 263 -8.53 -4.25 -7.32
C PRO A 263 -9.14 -4.34 -8.72
N TYR A 264 -8.83 -3.36 -9.58
CA TYR A 264 -9.33 -3.32 -10.95
C TYR A 264 -8.77 -4.45 -11.81
N ALA A 265 -7.49 -4.77 -11.63
CA ALA A 265 -6.84 -5.90 -12.29
C ALA A 265 -7.34 -7.26 -11.74
N LEU A 266 -7.54 -7.36 -10.42
CA LEU A 266 -7.99 -8.59 -9.77
C LEU A 266 -9.47 -8.91 -10.01
N MET A 267 -10.31 -7.89 -10.23
CA MET A 267 -11.71 -8.07 -10.58
C MET A 267 -11.86 -8.85 -11.89
N LYS A 268 -10.94 -8.63 -12.83
CA LYS A 268 -10.91 -9.34 -14.11
C LYS A 268 -9.46 -9.67 -14.49
N PRO A 269 -8.93 -10.84 -14.08
CA PRO A 269 -7.53 -11.20 -14.23
C PRO A 269 -6.98 -11.16 -15.66
N THR A 270 -7.84 -11.25 -16.70
CA THR A 270 -7.40 -11.06 -18.09
C THR A 270 -6.82 -9.67 -18.35
N LEU A 271 -7.17 -8.66 -17.53
CA LEU A 271 -6.60 -7.32 -17.59
C LEU A 271 -5.11 -7.28 -17.21
N ILE A 272 -4.58 -8.33 -16.57
CA ILE A 272 -3.13 -8.48 -16.35
C ILE A 272 -2.38 -8.55 -17.68
N LEU A 273 -2.99 -9.09 -18.75
CA LEU A 273 -2.40 -9.06 -20.09
C LEU A 273 -2.22 -7.63 -20.61
N ALA A 274 -3.13 -6.71 -20.28
CA ALA A 274 -3.00 -5.30 -20.63
C ALA A 274 -1.89 -4.61 -19.84
N LEU A 275 -1.72 -4.96 -18.56
CA LEU A 275 -0.61 -4.48 -17.74
C LEU A 275 0.73 -4.98 -18.29
N ILE A 276 0.84 -6.27 -18.63
CA ILE A 276 2.03 -6.85 -19.28
C ILE A 276 2.34 -6.11 -20.58
N GLY A 277 1.36 -5.93 -21.47
CA GLY A 277 1.56 -5.22 -22.74
C GLY A 277 2.06 -3.78 -22.55
N GLY A 278 1.48 -3.03 -21.61
CA GLY A 278 1.94 -1.69 -21.28
C GLY A 278 3.32 -1.67 -20.63
N GLY A 279 3.60 -2.58 -19.71
CA GLY A 279 4.90 -2.74 -19.06
C GLY A 279 6.00 -3.04 -20.09
N MET A 280 5.76 -4.03 -20.96
CA MET A 280 6.66 -4.37 -22.07
C MET A 280 6.93 -3.15 -22.95
N THR A 281 5.88 -2.41 -23.33
CA THR A 281 6.01 -1.20 -24.16
C THR A 281 6.90 -0.15 -23.50
N GLY A 282 6.73 0.08 -22.20
CA GLY A 282 7.55 1.04 -21.45
C GLY A 282 9.00 0.62 -21.35
N VAL A 283 9.25 -0.66 -21.03
CA VAL A 283 10.61 -1.21 -20.95
C VAL A 283 11.29 -1.14 -22.32
N THR A 284 10.60 -1.55 -23.39
CA THR A 284 11.12 -1.44 -24.77
C THR A 284 11.44 0.00 -25.15
N THR A 285 10.57 0.95 -24.83
CA THR A 285 10.79 2.38 -25.14
C THR A 285 12.03 2.90 -24.44
N ASN A 286 12.19 2.58 -23.15
CA ASN A 286 13.38 2.97 -22.39
C ASN A 286 14.64 2.26 -22.88
N LEU A 287 14.54 1.00 -23.29
CA LEU A 287 15.68 0.26 -23.82
C LEU A 287 16.17 0.85 -25.15
N LEU A 288 15.26 1.17 -26.08
CA LEU A 288 15.58 1.70 -27.39
C LEU A 288 16.08 3.17 -27.35
N LEU A 289 15.52 3.98 -26.44
CA LEU A 289 15.84 5.41 -26.32
C LEU A 289 16.81 5.73 -25.17
N GLY A 290 17.25 4.70 -24.43
CA GLY A 290 18.14 4.79 -23.29
C GLY A 290 17.56 5.54 -22.08
N GLY A 291 16.28 5.35 -21.77
CA GLY A 291 15.63 5.89 -20.58
C GLY A 291 16.15 5.25 -19.29
N GLN A 292 16.58 6.07 -18.34
CA GLN A 292 17.22 5.64 -17.08
C GLN A 292 16.91 6.62 -15.94
N LEU A 293 16.93 6.13 -14.71
CA LEU A 293 16.88 6.96 -13.49
C LEU A 293 18.21 6.91 -12.73
N ARG A 294 18.55 7.97 -11.99
CA ARG A 294 19.73 8.04 -11.11
C ARG A 294 19.56 7.21 -9.83
N ALA A 295 18.33 7.13 -9.33
CA ALA A 295 17.98 6.43 -8.12
C ALA A 295 16.56 5.84 -8.23
N PRO A 296 16.19 4.86 -7.38
CA PRO A 296 14.82 4.37 -7.31
C PRO A 296 13.83 5.50 -7.03
N ALA A 297 12.74 5.55 -7.79
CA ALA A 297 11.64 6.48 -7.52
C ALA A 297 10.76 5.95 -6.38
N ALA A 298 10.72 6.68 -5.26
CA ALA A 298 9.89 6.34 -4.10
C ALA A 298 9.20 7.59 -3.53
N PRO A 299 7.85 7.63 -3.44
CA PRO A 299 6.88 6.67 -3.99
C PRO A 299 6.96 6.59 -5.52
N GLY A 300 6.38 5.57 -6.16
CA GLY A 300 6.44 5.36 -7.62
C GLY A 300 5.59 6.35 -8.45
N SER A 301 5.51 7.62 -8.04
CA SER A 301 4.73 8.64 -8.74
C SER A 301 5.48 9.18 -9.94
N ILE A 302 4.76 9.78 -10.90
CA ILE A 302 5.39 10.48 -12.01
C ILE A 302 6.31 11.61 -11.53
N LEU A 303 5.99 12.26 -10.42
CA LEU A 303 6.81 13.33 -9.85
C LEU A 303 8.15 12.79 -9.35
N ALA A 304 8.13 11.67 -8.64
CA ALA A 304 9.35 11.01 -8.17
C ALA A 304 10.17 10.43 -9.32
N VAL A 305 9.50 9.86 -10.33
CA VAL A 305 10.15 9.37 -11.55
C VAL A 305 10.86 10.53 -12.26
N LEU A 306 10.16 11.63 -12.53
CA LEU A 306 10.72 12.82 -13.20
C LEU A 306 11.86 13.46 -12.41
N ALA A 307 11.77 13.50 -11.08
CA ALA A 307 12.83 14.01 -10.22
C ALA A 307 14.12 13.17 -10.31
N GLN A 308 14.00 11.87 -10.62
CA GLN A 308 15.14 10.96 -10.67
C GLN A 308 15.64 10.66 -12.08
N VAL A 309 15.07 11.27 -13.13
CA VAL A 309 15.51 11.01 -14.52
C VAL A 309 16.95 11.45 -14.73
N ALA A 310 17.80 10.56 -15.26
CA ALA A 310 19.19 10.88 -15.60
C ALA A 310 19.28 11.94 -16.71
N ASP A 311 20.40 12.66 -16.79
CA ASP A 311 20.55 13.79 -17.72
C ASP A 311 20.28 13.40 -19.16
N ASN A 312 19.55 14.27 -19.87
CA ASN A 312 19.14 14.09 -21.26
C ASN A 312 18.26 12.85 -21.53
N ARG A 313 17.70 12.19 -20.50
CA ARG A 313 16.82 11.01 -20.67
C ARG A 313 15.32 11.28 -20.47
N TYR A 314 14.92 12.53 -20.21
CA TYR A 314 13.52 12.93 -19.99
C TYR A 314 12.58 12.52 -21.12
N PHE A 315 13.00 12.71 -22.36
CA PHE A 315 12.18 12.35 -23.51
C PHE A 315 11.86 10.85 -23.52
N ALA A 316 12.87 9.99 -23.35
CA ALA A 316 12.70 8.54 -23.31
C ALA A 316 11.76 8.11 -22.18
N VAL A 317 11.98 8.62 -20.97
CA VAL A 317 11.18 8.25 -19.79
C VAL A 317 9.74 8.71 -19.93
N ILE A 318 9.49 9.99 -20.29
CA ILE A 318 8.14 10.52 -20.47
C ILE A 318 7.40 9.74 -21.57
N LEU A 319 8.06 9.51 -22.71
CA LEU A 319 7.46 8.77 -23.81
C LEU A 319 7.13 7.33 -23.40
N SER A 320 7.98 6.68 -22.61
CA SER A 320 7.72 5.34 -22.10
C SER A 320 6.47 5.28 -21.22
N VAL A 321 6.24 6.28 -20.37
CA VAL A 321 5.05 6.39 -19.51
C VAL A 321 3.79 6.56 -20.36
N VAL A 322 3.84 7.45 -21.36
CA VAL A 322 2.72 7.73 -22.27
C VAL A 322 2.37 6.51 -23.10
N LEU A 323 3.37 5.85 -23.72
CA LEU A 323 3.14 4.67 -24.55
C LEU A 323 2.68 3.47 -23.72
N SER A 324 3.23 3.26 -22.52
CA SER A 324 2.73 2.25 -21.58
C SER A 324 1.25 2.48 -21.24
N ALA A 325 0.88 3.72 -20.91
CA ALA A 325 -0.50 4.07 -20.60
C ALA A 325 -1.44 3.86 -21.80
N ALA A 326 -1.02 4.28 -22.99
CA ALA A 326 -1.79 4.11 -24.22
C ALA A 326 -2.02 2.63 -24.55
N VAL A 327 -0.98 1.79 -24.49
CA VAL A 327 -1.10 0.36 -24.79
C VAL A 327 -1.97 -0.35 -23.76
N THR A 328 -1.77 -0.11 -22.46
CA THR A 328 -2.65 -0.71 -21.44
C THR A 328 -4.09 -0.24 -21.61
N PHE A 329 -4.31 1.06 -21.85
CA PHE A 329 -5.65 1.60 -22.10
C PHE A 329 -6.35 0.90 -23.26
N LEU A 330 -5.69 0.76 -24.41
CA LEU A 330 -6.28 0.15 -25.60
C LEU A 330 -6.63 -1.33 -25.37
N ILE A 331 -5.71 -2.11 -24.81
CA ILE A 331 -5.95 -3.54 -24.53
C ILE A 331 -7.07 -3.68 -23.48
N SER A 332 -7.04 -2.91 -22.41
CA SER A 332 -8.08 -2.91 -21.38
C SER A 332 -9.44 -2.49 -21.94
N ALA A 333 -9.50 -1.46 -22.79
CA ALA A 333 -10.73 -1.01 -23.44
C ALA A 333 -11.35 -2.12 -24.30
N ILE A 334 -10.54 -2.85 -25.07
CA ILE A 334 -11.00 -4.00 -25.87
C ILE A 334 -11.56 -5.09 -24.95
N ILE A 335 -10.83 -5.47 -23.89
CA ILE A 335 -11.25 -6.51 -22.94
C ILE A 335 -12.57 -6.13 -22.27
N LEU A 336 -12.68 -4.90 -21.75
CA LEU A 336 -13.87 -4.42 -21.05
C LEU A 336 -15.09 -4.34 -21.98
N ARG A 337 -14.90 -3.86 -23.22
CA ARG A 337 -16.00 -3.81 -24.20
C ARG A 337 -16.44 -5.20 -24.63
N ALA A 338 -15.51 -6.12 -24.86
CA ALA A 338 -15.81 -7.47 -25.28
C ALA A 338 -16.58 -8.26 -24.20
N SER A 339 -16.30 -8.01 -22.92
CA SER A 339 -16.99 -8.70 -21.82
C SER A 339 -18.20 -7.96 -21.25
N ARG A 340 -18.51 -6.75 -21.73
CA ARG A 340 -19.53 -5.86 -21.15
C ARG A 340 -20.89 -6.55 -20.93
N LYS A 341 -21.39 -7.30 -21.90
CA LYS A 341 -22.68 -7.99 -21.79
C LYS A 341 -22.68 -9.03 -20.67
N ARG A 342 -21.58 -9.78 -20.53
CA ARG A 342 -21.43 -10.78 -19.46
C ARG A 342 -21.27 -10.11 -18.10
N ASP A 343 -20.55 -8.99 -18.04
CA ASP A 343 -20.28 -8.27 -16.79
C ASP A 343 -21.53 -7.53 -16.28
N LEU A 344 -22.46 -7.15 -17.16
CA LEU A 344 -23.79 -6.64 -16.77
C LEU A 344 -24.71 -7.74 -16.21
N LEU A 345 -24.55 -8.98 -16.67
CA LEU A 345 -25.36 -10.13 -16.23
C LEU A 345 -24.83 -10.78 -14.94
N ALA A 346 -23.55 -10.54 -14.61
CA ALA A 346 -22.95 -10.99 -13.37
C ALA A 346 -23.21 -9.93 -12.29
N GLU A 347 -24.10 -10.22 -11.33
CA GLU A 347 -24.45 -9.33 -10.22
C GLU A 347 -23.20 -8.72 -9.52
N GLY A 348 -23.33 -7.43 -9.15
CA GLY A 348 -22.24 -6.46 -8.92
C GLY A 348 -21.36 -6.60 -7.66
N ASP A 349 -20.91 -7.81 -7.30
CA ASP A 349 -20.00 -8.00 -6.15
C ASP A 349 -18.52 -8.20 -6.51
N ALA A 350 -18.19 -8.27 -7.81
CA ALA A 350 -16.83 -8.56 -8.27
C ALA A 350 -15.80 -7.49 -7.82
N PHE A 351 -16.19 -6.21 -7.76
CA PHE A 351 -15.30 -5.12 -7.38
C PHE A 351 -15.01 -5.11 -5.87
N SER A 352 -16.05 -5.22 -5.03
CA SER A 352 -15.91 -5.34 -3.57
C SER A 352 -15.07 -6.56 -3.16
N ALA A 353 -15.32 -7.71 -3.80
CA ALA A 353 -14.52 -8.91 -3.61
C ALA A 353 -13.05 -8.70 -4.00
N ALA A 354 -12.77 -7.95 -5.08
CA ALA A 354 -11.42 -7.62 -5.49
C ALA A 354 -10.71 -6.67 -4.51
N ILE A 355 -11.41 -5.66 -3.96
CA ILE A 355 -10.85 -4.77 -2.93
C ILE A 355 -10.52 -5.58 -1.65
N SER A 356 -11.37 -6.53 -1.30
CA SER A 356 -11.15 -7.44 -0.16
C SER A 356 -9.93 -8.35 -0.38
N LYS A 357 -9.82 -9.00 -1.55
CA LYS A 357 -8.63 -9.78 -1.93
C LYS A 357 -7.36 -8.94 -1.92
N THR A 358 -7.43 -7.71 -2.42
CA THR A 358 -6.32 -6.75 -2.43
C THR A 358 -5.85 -6.45 -1.01
N SER A 359 -6.78 -6.22 -0.08
CA SER A 359 -6.45 -5.95 1.33
C SER A 359 -5.88 -7.18 2.04
N ALA A 360 -6.40 -8.38 1.74
CA ALA A 360 -5.88 -9.63 2.28
C ALA A 360 -4.45 -9.90 1.81
N ASN A 361 -4.17 -9.74 0.50
CA ASN A 361 -2.83 -9.91 -0.06
C ASN A 361 -1.83 -8.88 0.49
N LYS A 362 -2.30 -7.65 0.77
CA LYS A 362 -1.47 -6.62 1.43
C LYS A 362 -1.20 -6.90 2.91
N GLY A 363 -2.06 -7.68 3.57
CA GLY A 363 -2.02 -7.97 5.01
C GLY A 363 -2.46 -6.82 5.92
N LYS A 364 -2.78 -5.63 5.38
CA LYS A 364 -3.33 -4.45 6.08
C LYS A 364 -4.17 -3.58 5.13
N SER A 365 -5.24 -2.94 5.64
CA SER A 365 -6.00 -1.96 4.85
C SER A 365 -5.24 -0.63 4.70
N SER A 366 -5.59 0.14 3.67
CA SER A 366 -5.03 1.47 3.40
C SER A 366 -6.17 2.46 3.26
N ALA A 367 -5.97 3.71 3.70
CA ALA A 367 -6.96 4.78 3.54
C ALA A 367 -7.43 4.94 2.08
N ALA A 368 -6.55 4.71 1.11
CA ALA A 368 -6.91 4.75 -0.31
C ALA A 368 -7.82 3.57 -0.72
N LEU A 369 -7.62 2.36 -0.18
CA LEU A 369 -8.50 1.22 -0.41
C LEU A 369 -9.84 1.38 0.31
N ASP A 370 -9.83 2.00 1.49
CA ASP A 370 -11.04 2.27 2.25
C ASP A 370 -11.89 3.36 1.58
N ALA A 371 -11.26 4.35 0.94
CA ALA A 371 -11.95 5.31 0.07
C ALA A 371 -12.62 4.63 -1.14
N LEU A 372 -11.96 3.63 -1.75
CA LEU A 372 -12.55 2.83 -2.85
C LEU A 372 -13.75 1.99 -2.38
N ARG A 373 -13.71 1.43 -1.16
CA ARG A 373 -14.86 0.74 -0.56
C ARG A 373 -16.02 1.70 -0.31
N ALA A 374 -15.73 2.91 0.17
CA ALA A 374 -16.76 3.91 0.45
C ALA A 374 -17.42 4.46 -0.84
N SER A 375 -16.73 4.44 -1.99
CA SER A 375 -17.39 4.71 -3.28
C SER A 375 -18.30 3.57 -3.71
N ASP A 376 -17.90 2.30 -3.53
CA ASP A 376 -18.73 1.14 -3.87
C ASP A 376 -20.05 1.11 -3.07
N GLY A 377 -19.99 1.41 -1.77
CA GLY A 377 -21.19 1.50 -0.92
C GLY A 377 -22.18 2.60 -1.34
N ARG A 378 -21.68 3.78 -1.72
CA ARG A 378 -22.52 4.91 -2.16
C ARG A 378 -23.18 4.67 -3.51
N ASP A 379 -22.48 4.01 -4.44
CA ASP A 379 -23.04 3.70 -5.76
C ASP A 379 -24.07 2.56 -5.68
N ARG A 380 -23.92 1.59 -4.77
CA ARG A 380 -24.97 0.59 -4.49
C ARG A 380 -26.24 1.22 -3.96
N GLU A 381 -26.11 2.23 -3.12
CA GLU A 381 -27.24 3.00 -2.59
C GLU A 381 -27.92 3.80 -3.70
N ALA A 382 -27.16 4.52 -4.53
CA ALA A 382 -27.71 5.26 -5.68
C ALA A 382 -28.34 4.36 -6.76
N VAL A 383 -27.76 3.17 -7.01
CA VAL A 383 -28.34 2.17 -7.94
C VAL A 383 -29.61 1.58 -7.34
N ARG A 384 -29.63 1.26 -6.04
CA ARG A 384 -30.84 0.78 -5.35
C ARG A 384 -31.94 1.84 -5.35
N GLU A 385 -31.61 3.10 -5.11
CA GLU A 385 -32.57 4.22 -5.20
C GLU A 385 -33.11 4.42 -6.62
N ALA A 386 -32.27 4.24 -7.64
CA ALA A 386 -32.66 4.31 -9.04
C ALA A 386 -33.50 3.10 -9.47
N GLU A 387 -33.17 1.89 -9.03
CA GLU A 387 -33.96 0.67 -9.26
C GLU A 387 -35.30 0.75 -8.53
N GLU A 388 -35.33 1.21 -7.27
CA GLU A 388 -36.57 1.50 -6.55
C GLU A 388 -37.38 2.61 -7.24
N ALA A 389 -36.73 3.59 -7.89
CA ALA A 389 -37.42 4.62 -8.67
C ALA A 389 -38.00 4.08 -9.99
N VAL A 390 -37.30 3.15 -10.65
CA VAL A 390 -37.78 2.48 -11.86
C VAL A 390 -38.89 1.48 -11.53
N ASP A 391 -38.77 0.72 -10.44
CA ASP A 391 -39.80 -0.21 -9.95
C ASP A 391 -41.06 0.55 -9.53
N ARG A 392 -40.91 1.75 -8.91
CA ARG A 392 -42.02 2.69 -8.66
C ARG A 392 -42.68 3.20 -9.94
N LEU A 393 -41.92 3.50 -10.99
CA LEU A 393 -42.46 3.95 -12.28
C LEU A 393 -43.17 2.81 -13.04
N GLU A 394 -42.69 1.56 -12.91
CA GLU A 394 -43.31 0.37 -13.51
C GLU A 394 -44.56 -0.08 -12.72
N THR A 395 -44.62 0.13 -11.39
CA THR A 395 -45.81 -0.14 -10.58
C THR A 395 -46.88 0.96 -10.62
N GLU A 396 -46.50 2.21 -10.90
CA GLU A 396 -47.43 3.35 -11.07
C GLU A 396 -48.23 3.29 -12.39
N GLU A 397 -47.76 2.57 -13.42
CA GLU A 397 -48.54 2.33 -14.65
C GLU A 397 -49.60 1.22 -14.49
N GLU A 398 -49.43 0.27 -13.55
CA GLU A 398 -50.35 -0.86 -13.39
C GLU A 398 -51.30 -0.78 -12.18
N THR A 399 -51.06 0.08 -11.19
CA THR A 399 -51.95 0.18 -10.03
C THR A 399 -52.30 1.61 -9.68
N GLY A 400 -53.50 2.02 -10.08
CA GLY A 400 -54.11 3.27 -9.65
C GLY A 400 -54.20 3.34 -8.12
N GLY A 401 -53.43 4.29 -7.57
CA GLY A 401 -53.61 4.95 -6.27
C GLY A 401 -54.09 4.08 -5.09
N ALA A 402 -53.17 3.64 -4.25
CA ALA A 402 -53.48 3.35 -2.84
C ALA A 402 -52.28 3.67 -1.94
N LEU A 403 -52.56 4.49 -0.92
CA LEU A 403 -51.64 5.03 0.07
C LEU A 403 -50.93 3.93 0.90
N SER A 404 -49.62 4.10 1.08
CA SER A 404 -48.80 3.38 2.06
C SER A 404 -48.31 4.37 3.12
N GLY A 405 -48.44 3.99 4.39
CA GLY A 405 -48.43 4.89 5.54
C GLY A 405 -47.05 5.39 5.94
N GLY A 406 -46.96 6.71 6.13
CA GLY A 406 -45.82 7.36 6.76
C GLY A 406 -45.82 7.13 8.27
N ILE A 407 -44.61 6.96 8.82
CA ILE A 407 -44.36 6.86 10.25
C ILE A 407 -44.61 8.24 10.86
N VAL A 408 -45.75 8.42 11.53
CA VAL A 408 -46.02 9.62 12.32
C VAL A 408 -45.29 9.48 13.66
N ALA A 409 -44.16 10.16 13.81
CA ALA A 409 -43.55 10.38 15.11
C ALA A 409 -44.39 11.37 15.91
N THR A 410 -45.12 10.89 16.91
CA THR A 410 -46.02 11.69 17.78
C THR A 410 -45.28 12.45 18.89
N LYS A 411 -43.94 12.39 18.94
CA LYS A 411 -43.10 13.02 19.97
C LYS A 411 -41.88 13.69 19.34
N GLN A 412 -41.62 14.95 19.72
CA GLN A 412 -40.44 15.71 19.29
C GLN A 412 -39.16 15.05 19.81
N ILE A 413 -38.20 14.80 18.92
CA ILE A 413 -36.94 14.11 19.25
C ILE A 413 -35.97 15.11 19.89
N GLN A 414 -35.69 14.95 21.19
CA GLN A 414 -34.70 15.78 21.89
C GLN A 414 -33.52 14.95 22.41
N ASN A 415 -33.75 13.67 22.72
CA ASN A 415 -32.72 12.78 23.27
C ASN A 415 -32.42 11.61 22.32
N VAL A 416 -31.24 11.65 21.70
CA VAL A 416 -30.73 10.60 20.82
C VAL A 416 -29.68 9.76 21.57
N VAL A 417 -29.83 8.44 21.56
CA VAL A 417 -28.92 7.51 22.24
C VAL A 417 -28.35 6.48 21.27
N PHE A 418 -27.01 6.43 21.19
CA PHE A 418 -26.30 5.36 20.51
C PHE A 418 -26.13 4.17 21.45
N ALA A 419 -26.66 3.00 21.07
CA ALA A 419 -26.57 1.79 21.88
C ALA A 419 -25.76 0.68 21.21
N CYS A 420 -24.83 0.10 21.96
CA CYS A 420 -24.11 -1.12 21.60
C CYS A 420 -24.01 -2.06 22.82
N ASP A 421 -23.52 -3.29 22.66
CA ASP A 421 -23.48 -4.26 23.75
C ASP A 421 -22.68 -3.77 24.97
N ALA A 422 -21.53 -3.11 24.77
CA ALA A 422 -20.66 -2.64 25.84
C ALA A 422 -20.83 -1.14 26.19
N GLY A 423 -21.55 -0.37 25.37
CA GLY A 423 -21.69 1.08 25.54
C GLY A 423 -20.43 1.91 25.32
N MET A 424 -19.29 1.28 25.02
CA MET A 424 -17.98 1.92 24.81
C MET A 424 -17.38 1.47 23.46
N GLY A 425 -16.76 2.40 22.73
CA GLY A 425 -16.13 2.14 21.42
C GLY A 425 -16.86 2.81 20.24
N SER A 426 -17.35 2.01 19.30
CA SER A 426 -17.93 2.48 18.02
C SER A 426 -19.16 3.39 18.19
N SER A 427 -19.98 3.17 19.24
CA SER A 427 -21.13 4.02 19.59
C SER A 427 -20.73 5.43 20.03
N ALA A 428 -19.60 5.59 20.71
CA ALA A 428 -19.08 6.90 21.14
C ALA A 428 -18.60 7.73 19.95
N MET A 429 -18.02 7.07 18.94
CA MET A 429 -17.59 7.72 17.71
C MET A 429 -18.80 8.12 16.85
N GLY A 430 -19.80 7.25 16.68
CA GLY A 430 -21.05 7.57 15.99
C GLY A 430 -21.81 8.73 16.65
N ALA A 431 -21.90 8.75 17.98
CA ALA A 431 -22.45 9.87 18.73
C ALA A 431 -21.70 11.19 18.44
N SER A 432 -20.38 11.14 18.30
CA SER A 432 -19.56 12.32 17.99
C SER A 432 -19.78 12.81 16.56
N VAL A 433 -19.93 11.90 15.59
CA VAL A 433 -20.26 12.23 14.19
C VAL A 433 -21.63 12.90 14.10
N LEU A 434 -22.65 12.32 14.75
CA LEU A 434 -24.01 12.88 14.71
C LEU A 434 -24.12 14.23 15.42
N ARG A 435 -23.44 14.40 16.58
CA ARG A 435 -23.34 15.72 17.24
C ARG A 435 -22.78 16.79 16.32
N ASN A 436 -21.73 16.46 15.57
CA ASN A 436 -21.13 17.40 14.63
C ASN A 436 -22.07 17.73 13.47
N LYS A 437 -22.87 16.76 12.99
CA LYS A 437 -23.90 17.01 11.96
C LYS A 437 -25.04 17.89 12.48
N PHE A 438 -25.60 17.61 13.66
CA PHE A 438 -26.62 18.47 14.28
C PHE A 438 -26.11 19.90 14.51
N LYS A 439 -24.88 20.06 15.01
CA LYS A 439 -24.27 21.39 15.20
C LYS A 439 -24.14 22.16 13.87
N LYS A 440 -23.78 21.48 12.77
CA LYS A 440 -23.71 22.09 11.43
C LYS A 440 -25.09 22.47 10.89
N ALA A 441 -26.12 21.73 11.26
CA ALA A 441 -27.51 22.00 10.90
C ALA A 441 -28.21 23.02 11.82
N GLY A 442 -27.51 23.62 12.80
CA GLY A 442 -28.08 24.61 13.72
C GLY A 442 -28.92 24.01 14.86
N LEU A 443 -28.98 22.68 14.98
CA LEU A 443 -29.76 21.96 15.98
C LEU A 443 -28.96 21.80 17.29
N THR A 444 -28.94 22.83 18.13
CA THR A 444 -28.18 22.84 19.40
C THR A 444 -28.94 22.27 20.59
N ASP A 445 -30.26 22.14 20.49
CA ASP A 445 -31.14 21.75 21.60
C ASP A 445 -31.35 20.22 21.68
N VAL A 446 -30.62 19.46 20.86
CA VAL A 446 -30.71 18.00 20.77
C VAL A 446 -29.52 17.35 21.48
N THR A 447 -29.82 16.51 22.47
CA THR A 447 -28.81 15.80 23.26
C THR A 447 -28.48 14.47 22.61
N VAL A 448 -27.19 14.21 22.37
CA VAL A 448 -26.70 12.94 21.80
C VAL A 448 -25.72 12.27 22.76
N THR A 449 -26.07 11.08 23.23
CA THR A 449 -25.27 10.28 24.17
C THR A 449 -25.05 8.85 23.66
N ASN A 450 -24.16 8.10 24.30
CA ASN A 450 -23.97 6.67 24.06
C ASN A 450 -24.14 5.87 25.35
N LYS A 451 -24.80 4.71 25.28
CA LYS A 451 -25.03 3.81 26.42
C LYS A 451 -24.88 2.35 25.99
N ALA A 452 -24.68 1.46 26.97
CA ALA A 452 -24.84 0.03 26.73
C ALA A 452 -26.33 -0.30 26.58
N ILE A 453 -26.70 -1.29 25.76
CA ILE A 453 -28.11 -1.67 25.55
C ILE A 453 -28.80 -2.01 26.89
N ALA A 454 -28.08 -2.65 27.81
CA ALA A 454 -28.59 -2.98 29.14
C ALA A 454 -28.95 -1.75 29.99
N ASN A 455 -28.40 -0.58 29.66
CA ASN A 455 -28.60 0.69 30.37
C ASN A 455 -29.50 1.65 29.60
N LEU A 456 -30.19 1.20 28.54
CA LEU A 456 -31.20 2.02 27.88
C LEU A 456 -32.40 2.21 28.82
N ASP A 457 -32.88 3.45 28.85
CA ASP A 457 -34.00 3.87 29.68
C ASP A 457 -35.04 4.63 28.81
N PRO A 458 -36.28 4.82 29.32
CA PRO A 458 -37.36 5.44 28.55
C PRO A 458 -37.16 6.93 28.20
N SER A 459 -36.09 7.58 28.66
CA SER A 459 -35.82 8.98 28.33
C SER A 459 -35.28 9.16 26.90
N ALA A 460 -34.89 8.07 26.22
CA ALA A 460 -34.44 8.11 24.84
C ALA A 460 -35.64 8.26 23.88
N ASP A 461 -35.65 9.32 23.08
CA ASP A 461 -36.66 9.52 22.04
C ASP A 461 -36.30 8.75 20.77
N LEU A 462 -34.99 8.71 20.45
CA LEU A 462 -34.43 8.01 19.31
C LEU A 462 -33.23 7.15 19.75
N VAL A 463 -33.24 5.87 19.38
CA VAL A 463 -32.16 4.92 19.66
C VAL A 463 -31.54 4.45 18.36
N ILE A 464 -30.20 4.58 18.26
CA ILE A 464 -29.42 4.17 17.09
C ILE A 464 -28.53 2.99 17.46
N THR A 465 -28.69 1.86 16.75
CA THR A 465 -27.92 0.63 16.98
C THR A 465 -27.42 0.02 15.69
N GLN A 466 -26.48 -0.92 15.79
CA GLN A 466 -26.21 -1.82 14.65
C GLN A 466 -27.44 -2.68 14.35
N ALA A 467 -27.63 -3.06 13.08
CA ALA A 467 -28.76 -3.88 12.63
C ALA A 467 -29.00 -5.10 13.53
N GLN A 468 -27.95 -5.88 13.80
CA GLN A 468 -27.96 -7.08 14.66
C GLN A 468 -28.37 -6.83 16.13
N LEU A 469 -28.34 -5.59 16.61
CA LEU A 469 -28.66 -5.23 17.99
C LEU A 469 -30.01 -4.51 18.14
N THR A 470 -30.66 -4.17 17.02
CA THR A 470 -31.88 -3.33 17.03
C THR A 470 -33.04 -4.02 17.73
N ASP A 471 -33.26 -5.31 17.49
CA ASP A 471 -34.35 -6.05 18.13
C ASP A 471 -34.17 -6.14 19.65
N ARG A 472 -32.91 -6.16 20.10
CA ARG A 472 -32.58 -6.16 21.53
C ARG A 472 -32.87 -4.80 22.15
N ALA A 473 -32.53 -3.70 21.46
CA ALA A 473 -32.85 -2.34 21.92
C ALA A 473 -34.36 -2.07 21.92
N ARG A 474 -35.10 -2.53 20.91
CA ARG A 474 -36.57 -2.41 20.83
C ARG A 474 -37.27 -3.07 22.02
N LYS A 475 -36.77 -4.21 22.49
CA LYS A 475 -37.30 -4.87 23.69
C LYS A 475 -37.08 -4.07 24.97
N GLN A 476 -35.98 -3.32 25.05
CA GLN A 476 -35.63 -2.52 26.23
C GLN A 476 -36.37 -1.18 26.28
N THR A 477 -36.51 -0.50 25.12
CA THR A 477 -37.21 0.78 25.01
C THR A 477 -38.24 0.76 23.86
N PRO A 478 -39.37 0.05 24.02
CA PRO A 478 -40.35 -0.11 22.95
C PRO A 478 -41.04 1.20 22.52
N GLY A 479 -41.01 2.23 23.38
CA GLY A 479 -41.59 3.55 23.10
C GLY A 479 -40.64 4.54 22.40
N SER A 480 -39.37 4.17 22.17
CA SER A 480 -38.41 4.99 21.41
C SER A 480 -38.52 4.71 19.92
N ILE A 481 -38.12 5.66 19.09
CA ILE A 481 -37.90 5.43 17.65
C ILE A 481 -36.56 4.68 17.51
N HIS A 482 -36.51 3.61 16.70
CA HIS A 482 -35.31 2.79 16.53
C HIS A 482 -34.78 2.87 15.10
N VAL A 483 -33.52 3.27 14.97
CA VAL A 483 -32.80 3.36 13.68
C VAL A 483 -31.63 2.39 13.67
N SER A 484 -31.65 1.49 12.69
CA SER A 484 -30.59 0.50 12.47
C SER A 484 -29.56 1.01 11.48
N VAL A 485 -28.28 0.98 11.83
CA VAL A 485 -27.16 1.33 10.95
C VAL A 485 -26.22 0.14 10.75
N ASP A 486 -25.50 0.09 9.63
CA ASP A 486 -24.53 -0.98 9.37
C ASP A 486 -23.17 -0.70 10.04
N ASN A 487 -22.77 0.57 10.11
CA ASN A 487 -21.55 1.03 10.76
C ASN A 487 -21.78 2.37 11.47
N PHE A 488 -21.22 2.52 12.67
CA PHE A 488 -21.33 3.75 13.45
C PHE A 488 -20.48 4.92 12.91
N MET A 489 -19.45 4.63 12.11
CA MET A 489 -18.54 5.67 11.61
C MET A 489 -19.07 6.38 10.37
N ASN A 490 -19.86 5.68 9.56
CA ASN A 490 -20.37 6.21 8.30
C ASN A 490 -21.68 5.49 7.96
N SER A 491 -22.79 6.19 8.15
CA SER A 491 -24.12 5.71 7.76
C SER A 491 -24.90 6.85 7.11
N PRO A 492 -25.47 6.64 5.92
CA PRO A 492 -26.31 7.62 5.22
C PRO A 492 -27.55 8.01 6.05
N LYS A 493 -28.05 7.07 6.87
CA LYS A 493 -29.14 7.30 7.82
C LYS A 493 -28.90 8.42 8.83
N TYR A 494 -27.66 8.87 9.03
CA TYR A 494 -27.41 10.04 9.87
C TYR A 494 -27.92 11.32 9.23
N ASP A 495 -27.91 11.43 7.91
CA ASP A 495 -28.47 12.58 7.21
C ASP A 495 -30.00 12.54 7.25
N GLU A 496 -30.62 11.36 7.06
CA GLU A 496 -32.06 11.17 7.28
C GLU A 496 -32.50 11.53 8.70
N VAL A 497 -31.73 11.12 9.72
CA VAL A 497 -32.02 11.47 11.13
C VAL A 497 -31.87 12.98 11.36
N VAL A 498 -30.90 13.62 10.71
CA VAL A 498 -30.72 15.07 10.82
C VAL A 498 -31.89 15.81 10.18
N GLU A 499 -32.34 15.40 9.00
CA GLU A 499 -33.51 15.98 8.33
C GLU A 499 -34.79 15.75 9.13
N LEU A 500 -35.05 14.53 9.60
CA LEU A 500 -36.21 14.21 10.44
C LEU A 500 -36.27 15.10 11.70
N VAL A 501 -35.14 15.31 12.36
CA VAL A 501 -35.08 16.17 13.55
C VAL A 501 -35.20 17.64 13.16
N ARG A 502 -34.64 18.06 12.02
CA ARG A 502 -34.74 19.44 11.53
C ARG A 502 -36.18 19.81 11.22
N ASP A 503 -36.89 18.96 10.48
CA ASP A 503 -38.30 19.19 10.11
C ASP A 503 -39.18 19.32 11.36
N GLN A 504 -38.89 18.56 12.43
CA GLN A 504 -39.60 18.69 13.72
C GLN A 504 -39.26 19.97 14.51
N HIS A 505 -38.15 20.65 14.21
CA HIS A 505 -37.70 21.86 14.92
C HIS A 505 -37.90 23.15 14.11
N ASP A 506 -38.03 23.06 12.79
CA ASP A 506 -38.32 24.17 11.87
C ASP A 506 -39.82 24.55 11.86
N ASP A 507 -40.73 23.67 12.33
CA ASP A 507 -42.19 23.91 12.48
C ASP A 507 -42.55 24.79 13.72
N LYS A 508 -41.66 25.70 14.15
CA LYS A 508 -41.86 26.61 15.30
C LYS A 508 -42.01 28.08 14.95
#